data_AF-A0A2V5SXK7-F1
#
_entry.id   AF-A0A2V5SXK7-F1
#
_cell.length_a   1.000
_cell.length_b   1.000
_cell.length_c   1.000
_cell.angle_alpha   90.00
_cell.angle_beta   90.00
_cell.angle_gamma   90.00
#
_symmetry.space_group_name_H-M   'P 1'
#
loop_
_entity.id
_entity.type
_entity.pdbx_description
1 polymer ?
#
loop_
_entity_poly.entity_id
_entity_poly.type
_entity_poly.pdbx_seq_one_letter_code
_entity_poly.pdbx_strand_id
1 'polypeptide(L)'
;MVQRPLLSFVYEPDGTCVFHPLQPDWVGKNMSELRDMNGKPMVQLVAAVSEKPQKDASGWVFYLWPDRTQLIPQWKSAYVRKVVTPSGKTYVIGSGVYDLKMEKAFVEERVRMASELLESQGKDAAFREFRDPASPFVFLGTFVFVLDTQGHAIVDPAFPTQSGRDLSQFEDAVGRRPVQQILEKLRNADEAWVQYLWPKPGSSLPSRKLVYVRKAGVGGETFIVGSDFFLATPIWMKD
;
A
#
# COMPACT_ATOMS: atom_id res chain seq x y z
N MET A 1 -6.66 -25.27 8.66
CA MET A 1 -6.33 -23.83 8.73
C MET A 1 -7.33 -23.20 9.69
N VAL A 2 -6.93 -22.80 10.89
CA VAL A 2 -7.86 -22.18 11.85
C VAL A 2 -8.15 -20.77 11.34
N GLN A 3 -9.37 -20.52 10.91
CA GLN A 3 -9.80 -19.21 10.44
C GLN A 3 -9.80 -18.25 11.65
N ARG A 4 -8.86 -17.30 11.65
CA ARG A 4 -8.79 -16.31 12.74
C ARG A 4 -9.99 -15.36 12.62
N PRO A 5 -10.65 -15.00 13.74
CA PRO A 5 -11.85 -14.18 13.69
C PRO A 5 -11.53 -12.79 13.12
N LEU A 6 -12.46 -12.26 12.32
CA LEU A 6 -12.45 -10.87 11.92
C LEU A 6 -12.57 -9.98 13.17
N LEU A 7 -11.67 -9.00 13.29
CA LEU A 7 -11.63 -8.11 14.45
C LEU A 7 -12.22 -6.76 14.09
N SER A 8 -13.45 -6.52 14.53
CA SER A 8 -14.13 -5.22 14.39
C SER A 8 -13.65 -4.22 15.43
N PHE A 9 -13.59 -2.94 15.09
CA PHE A 9 -13.30 -1.83 16.00
C PHE A 9 -14.06 -0.58 15.58
N VAL A 10 -14.24 0.35 16.52
CA VAL A 10 -14.89 1.65 16.27
C VAL A 10 -14.04 2.76 16.88
N TYR A 11 -13.76 3.80 16.09
CA TYR A 11 -13.08 5.02 16.52
C TYR A 11 -13.90 6.26 16.20
N GLU A 12 -13.72 7.32 16.97
CA GLU A 12 -14.12 8.69 16.61
C GLU A 12 -13.08 9.30 15.63
N PRO A 13 -13.44 10.39 14.91
CA PRO A 13 -12.54 11.05 13.96
C PRO A 13 -11.21 11.54 14.54
N ASP A 14 -11.15 11.82 15.85
CA ASP A 14 -9.93 12.23 16.54
C ASP A 14 -9.03 11.03 16.96
N GLY A 15 -9.49 9.80 16.74
CA GLY A 15 -8.81 8.57 17.16
C GLY A 15 -9.23 8.04 18.53
N THR A 16 -10.25 8.59 19.18
CA THR A 16 -10.80 8.05 20.43
C THR A 16 -11.47 6.70 20.20
N CYS A 17 -11.06 5.68 20.95
CA CYS A 17 -11.61 4.33 20.81
C CYS A 17 -13.01 4.24 21.43
N VAL A 18 -13.99 3.84 20.63
CA VAL A 18 -15.38 3.64 21.07
C VAL A 18 -15.64 2.16 21.37
N PHE A 19 -15.02 1.26 20.61
CA PHE A 19 -15.18 -0.18 20.78
C PHE A 19 -13.95 -0.93 20.28
N HIS A 20 -13.44 -1.86 21.08
CA HIS A 20 -12.41 -2.81 20.64
C HIS A 20 -12.54 -4.14 21.42
N PRO A 21 -12.81 -5.28 20.74
CA PRO A 21 -13.20 -6.53 21.41
C PRO A 21 -12.05 -7.19 22.17
N LEU A 22 -10.81 -7.02 21.69
CA LEU A 22 -9.62 -7.60 22.34
C LEU A 22 -8.91 -6.62 23.30
N GLN A 23 -9.28 -5.34 23.28
CA GLN A 23 -8.62 -4.28 24.05
C GLN A 23 -9.68 -3.37 24.69
N PRO A 24 -10.53 -3.92 25.58
CA PRO A 24 -11.59 -3.15 26.21
C PRO A 24 -11.05 -1.93 26.99
N ASP A 25 -9.83 -2.03 27.52
CA ASP A 25 -9.16 -0.95 28.26
C ASP A 25 -8.78 0.27 27.39
N TRP A 26 -8.92 0.19 26.07
CA TRP A 26 -8.73 1.33 25.17
C TRP A 26 -9.98 2.20 25.05
N VAL A 27 -11.16 1.68 25.38
CA VAL A 27 -12.42 2.43 25.23
C VAL A 27 -12.36 3.73 26.04
N GLY A 28 -12.70 4.84 25.36
CA GLY A 28 -12.63 6.20 25.90
C GLY A 28 -11.26 6.86 25.85
N LYS A 29 -10.21 6.16 25.39
CA LYS A 29 -8.85 6.73 25.24
C LYS A 29 -8.61 7.14 23.80
N ASN A 30 -7.88 8.26 23.64
CA ASN A 30 -7.39 8.68 22.34
C ASN A 30 -6.18 7.81 21.94
N MET A 31 -6.31 7.09 20.83
CA MET A 31 -5.31 6.15 20.33
C MET A 31 -4.56 6.69 19.10
N SER A 32 -4.71 7.98 18.78
CA SER A 32 -4.10 8.60 17.59
C SER A 32 -2.57 8.49 17.58
N GLU A 33 -1.92 8.42 18.75
CA GLU A 33 -0.47 8.26 18.89
C GLU A 33 0.02 6.81 18.76
N LEU A 34 -0.88 5.84 18.56
CA LEU A 34 -0.50 4.45 18.39
C LEU A 34 0.25 4.24 17.05
N ARG A 35 1.47 3.72 17.13
CA ARG A 35 2.33 3.41 15.98
C ARG A 35 2.59 1.91 15.85
N ASP A 36 2.75 1.43 14.61
CA ASP A 36 3.30 0.09 14.39
C ASP A 36 4.84 0.07 14.52
N MET A 37 5.45 -1.09 14.30
CA MET A 37 6.90 -1.26 14.41
C MET A 37 7.72 -0.41 13.45
N ASN A 38 7.13 0.07 12.35
CA ASN A 38 7.77 0.95 11.38
C ASN A 38 7.46 2.43 11.66
N GLY A 39 6.77 2.75 12.75
CA GLY A 39 6.34 4.11 13.06
C GLY A 39 5.04 4.53 12.35
N LYS A 40 4.30 3.61 11.73
CA LYS A 40 3.07 3.94 10.98
C LYS A 40 1.95 4.38 11.93
N PRO A 41 1.32 5.55 11.73
CA PRO A 41 0.25 6.06 12.59
C PRO A 41 -1.10 5.39 12.30
N MET A 42 -1.27 4.16 12.78
CA MET A 42 -2.38 3.29 12.40
C MET A 42 -3.76 3.91 12.63
N VAL A 43 -3.98 4.49 13.81
CA VAL A 43 -5.30 5.04 14.16
C VAL A 43 -5.58 6.34 13.39
N GLN A 44 -4.56 7.15 13.12
CA GLN A 44 -4.71 8.32 12.26
C GLN A 44 -5.07 7.92 10.83
N LEU A 45 -4.40 6.90 10.27
CA LEU A 45 -4.72 6.37 8.93
C LEU A 45 -6.14 5.78 8.86
N VAL A 46 -6.59 5.12 9.93
CA VAL A 46 -7.98 4.65 10.06
C VAL A 46 -8.94 5.85 10.11
N ALA A 47 -8.66 6.83 10.96
CA ALA A 47 -9.52 7.98 11.20
C ALA A 47 -9.61 8.92 9.98
N ALA A 48 -8.56 9.01 9.16
CA ALA A 48 -8.51 9.85 7.96
C ALA A 48 -9.64 9.55 6.94
N VAL A 49 -10.23 8.35 6.96
CA VAL A 49 -11.43 8.06 6.13
C VAL A 49 -12.62 8.98 6.48
N SER A 50 -12.68 9.48 7.71
CA SER A 50 -13.71 10.40 8.17
C SER A 50 -13.62 11.80 7.56
N GLU A 51 -12.42 12.20 7.10
CA GLU A 51 -12.16 13.50 6.46
C GLU A 51 -12.67 13.54 5.02
N LYS A 52 -12.86 12.37 4.40
CA LYS A 52 -13.39 12.27 3.04
C LYS A 52 -14.83 12.84 2.98
N PRO A 53 -15.17 13.58 1.91
CA PRO A 53 -16.47 14.28 1.82
C PRO A 53 -17.65 13.32 1.68
N GLN A 54 -17.45 12.13 1.10
CA GLN A 54 -18.51 11.13 0.93
C GLN A 54 -18.97 10.62 2.30
N LYS A 55 -20.29 10.57 2.53
CA LYS A 55 -20.88 10.16 3.82
C LYS A 55 -20.53 8.72 4.21
N ASP A 56 -20.33 7.87 3.21
CA ASP A 56 -20.06 6.45 3.35
C ASP A 56 -18.65 6.07 2.87
N ALA A 57 -17.75 7.06 2.86
CA ALA A 57 -16.35 6.91 2.48
C ALA A 57 -15.72 5.69 3.15
N SER A 58 -14.89 4.97 2.39
CA SER A 58 -14.20 3.77 2.85
C SER A 58 -12.78 3.71 2.32
N GLY A 59 -12.02 2.73 2.79
CA GLY A 59 -10.69 2.44 2.30
C GLY A 59 -10.02 1.28 3.04
N TRP A 60 -8.92 0.81 2.47
CA TRP A 60 -8.05 -0.16 3.13
C TRP A 60 -6.93 0.55 3.88
N VAL A 61 -6.62 0.04 5.07
CA VAL A 61 -5.44 0.43 5.86
C VAL A 61 -4.62 -0.83 6.14
N PHE A 62 -3.32 -0.75 5.86
CA PHE A 62 -2.38 -1.86 6.03
C PHE A 62 -1.29 -1.46 7.01
N TYR A 63 -1.09 -2.27 8.06
CA TYR A 63 -0.14 -2.00 9.12
C TYR A 63 0.40 -3.30 9.72
N LEU A 64 1.54 -3.22 10.39
CA LEU A 64 2.10 -4.36 11.10
C LEU A 64 1.49 -4.44 12.50
N TRP A 65 1.07 -5.63 12.90
CA TRP A 65 0.47 -5.84 14.22
C TRP A 65 0.94 -7.17 14.83
N PRO A 66 1.38 -7.19 16.09
CA PRO A 66 1.68 -8.44 16.77
C PRO A 66 0.38 -9.22 16.95
N ASP A 67 0.29 -10.38 16.32
CA ASP A 67 -0.66 -11.38 16.77
C ASP A 67 -0.17 -11.93 18.12
N ARG A 68 -1.04 -12.05 19.12
CA ARG A 68 -0.68 -12.36 20.53
C ARG A 68 0.06 -13.70 20.71
N THR A 69 0.19 -14.49 19.65
CA THR A 69 0.86 -15.79 19.62
C THR A 69 2.25 -15.77 18.97
N GLN A 70 2.66 -14.67 18.34
CA GLN A 70 3.91 -14.58 17.58
C GLN A 70 4.77 -13.38 17.97
N LEU A 71 6.09 -13.59 18.00
CA LEU A 71 7.09 -12.57 18.28
C LEU A 71 7.30 -11.60 17.11
N ILE A 72 6.96 -12.01 15.88
CA ILE A 72 7.15 -11.23 14.66
C ILE A 72 5.81 -10.59 14.27
N PRO A 73 5.73 -9.25 14.18
CA PRO A 73 4.52 -8.56 13.71
C PRO A 73 4.11 -9.05 12.32
N GLN A 74 2.82 -9.30 12.14
CA GLN A 74 2.24 -9.74 10.88
C GLN A 74 1.52 -8.57 10.21
N TRP A 75 1.42 -8.63 8.88
CA TRP A 75 0.59 -7.67 8.17
C TRP A 75 -0.88 -7.86 8.54
N LYS A 76 -1.50 -6.76 8.99
CA LYS A 76 -2.93 -6.67 9.23
C LYS A 76 -3.54 -5.69 8.24
N SER A 77 -4.60 -6.16 7.58
CA SER A 77 -5.41 -5.39 6.64
C SER A 77 -6.73 -5.06 7.29
N ALA A 78 -7.05 -3.78 7.39
CA ALA A 78 -8.35 -3.32 7.87
C ALA A 78 -9.11 -2.60 6.77
N TYR A 79 -10.33 -3.05 6.50
CA TYR A 79 -11.28 -2.25 5.73
C TYR A 79 -12.02 -1.33 6.70
N VAL A 80 -12.01 -0.03 6.44
CA VAL A 80 -12.63 1.00 7.29
C VAL A 80 -13.69 1.77 6.52
N ARG A 81 -14.74 2.18 7.22
CA ARG A 81 -15.84 2.96 6.67
C ARG A 81 -16.28 4.07 7.62
N LYS A 82 -16.48 5.25 7.08
CA LYS A 82 -17.13 6.39 7.73
C LYS A 82 -18.62 6.09 7.91
N VAL A 83 -19.14 6.36 9.09
CA VAL A 83 -20.56 6.24 9.43
C VAL A 83 -21.01 7.53 10.09
N VAL A 84 -22.03 8.17 9.51
CA VAL A 84 -22.69 9.33 10.10
C VAL A 84 -24.03 8.87 10.68
N THR A 85 -24.22 9.02 11.99
CA THR A 85 -25.47 8.63 12.68
C THR A 85 -26.62 9.56 12.32
N PRO A 86 -27.89 9.18 12.61
CA PRO A 86 -29.03 10.08 12.48
C PRO A 86 -28.89 11.38 13.29
N SER A 87 -28.14 11.36 14.40
CA SER A 87 -27.84 12.55 15.20
C SER A 87 -26.72 13.43 14.62
N GLY A 88 -26.15 13.06 13.47
CA GLY A 88 -25.04 13.77 12.82
C GLY A 88 -23.65 13.45 13.36
N LYS A 89 -23.53 12.55 14.35
CA LYS A 89 -22.24 12.13 14.89
C LYS A 89 -21.50 11.22 13.90
N THR A 90 -20.21 11.44 13.71
CA THR A 90 -19.38 10.64 12.81
C THR A 90 -18.56 9.62 13.59
N TYR A 91 -18.49 8.39 13.08
CA TYR A 91 -17.62 7.32 13.54
C TYR A 91 -16.88 6.69 12.36
N VAL A 92 -15.79 6.01 12.67
CA VAL A 92 -15.10 5.11 11.74
C VAL A 92 -15.22 3.69 12.28
N ILE A 93 -15.84 2.81 11.50
CA ILE A 93 -15.96 1.39 11.82
C ILE A 93 -14.98 0.64 10.92
N GLY A 94 -14.19 -0.24 11.51
CA GLY A 94 -13.26 -1.08 10.75
C GLY A 94 -13.37 -2.55 11.12
N SER A 95 -12.95 -3.41 10.21
CA SER A 95 -12.75 -4.83 10.46
C SER A 95 -11.43 -5.29 9.86
N GLY A 96 -10.64 -5.98 10.67
CA GLY A 96 -9.29 -6.40 10.33
C GLY A 96 -9.10 -7.90 10.18
N VAL A 97 -8.21 -8.29 9.29
CA VAL A 97 -7.74 -9.67 9.08
C VAL A 97 -6.22 -9.70 8.93
N TYR A 98 -5.58 -10.76 9.41
CA TYR A 98 -4.14 -10.99 9.24
C TYR A 98 -3.86 -11.71 7.92
N ASP A 99 -2.67 -11.49 7.36
CA ASP A 99 -2.13 -12.25 6.23
C ASP A 99 -3.05 -12.26 5.00
N LEU A 100 -3.74 -11.14 4.78
CA LEU A 100 -4.55 -10.96 3.58
C LEU A 100 -3.64 -11.07 2.36
N LYS A 101 -4.02 -11.91 1.40
CA LYS A 101 -3.29 -12.03 0.15
C LYS A 101 -3.36 -10.70 -0.61
N MET A 102 -2.26 -10.36 -1.27
CA MET A 102 -2.23 -9.18 -2.14
C MET A 102 -3.24 -9.36 -3.27
N GLU A 103 -4.05 -8.33 -3.48
CA GLU A 103 -5.02 -8.24 -4.57
C GLU A 103 -4.67 -7.06 -5.47
N LYS A 104 -5.01 -7.15 -6.77
CA LYS A 104 -4.74 -6.08 -7.75
C LYS A 104 -5.34 -4.74 -7.32
N ALA A 105 -6.55 -4.77 -6.74
CA ALA A 105 -7.25 -3.57 -6.30
C ALA A 105 -6.48 -2.78 -5.23
N PHE A 106 -5.70 -3.45 -4.36
CA PHE A 106 -4.90 -2.76 -3.34
C PHE A 106 -3.74 -1.98 -3.97
N VAL A 107 -3.11 -2.58 -4.98
CA VAL A 107 -2.01 -1.97 -5.74
C VAL A 107 -2.52 -0.80 -6.57
N GLU A 108 -3.64 -0.99 -7.27
CA GLU A 108 -4.31 0.07 -8.04
C GLU A 108 -4.70 1.25 -7.16
N GLU A 109 -5.33 0.99 -6.00
CA GLU A 109 -5.71 2.03 -5.05
C GLU A 109 -4.48 2.81 -4.55
N ARG A 110 -3.39 2.12 -4.20
CA ARG A 110 -2.17 2.76 -3.67
C ARG A 110 -1.42 3.55 -4.74
N VAL A 111 -1.31 3.04 -5.95
CA VAL A 111 -0.72 3.78 -7.07
C VAL A 111 -1.59 4.99 -7.41
N ARG A 112 -2.93 4.86 -7.42
CA ARG A 112 -3.83 6.00 -7.64
C ARG A 112 -3.64 7.09 -6.58
N MET A 113 -3.64 6.72 -5.30
CA MET A 113 -3.39 7.66 -4.20
C MET A 113 -2.02 8.34 -4.31
N ALA A 114 -0.99 7.59 -4.73
CA ALA A 114 0.35 8.13 -4.91
C ALA A 114 0.42 9.11 -6.09
N SER A 115 -0.20 8.78 -7.23
CA SER A 115 -0.33 9.69 -8.36
C SER A 115 -1.02 10.99 -7.93
N GLU A 116 -2.15 10.89 -7.22
CA GLU A 116 -2.89 12.06 -6.71
C GLU A 116 -2.05 12.92 -5.76
N LEU A 117 -1.26 12.29 -4.87
CA LEU A 117 -0.35 13.00 -3.98
C LEU A 117 0.74 13.74 -4.76
N LEU A 118 1.35 13.09 -5.76
CA LEU A 118 2.38 13.68 -6.61
C LEU A 118 1.85 14.87 -7.41
N GLU A 119 0.66 14.72 -7.99
CA GLU A 119 0.01 15.76 -8.81
C GLU A 119 -0.42 16.96 -7.96
N SER A 120 -0.92 16.72 -6.74
CA SER A 120 -1.47 17.78 -5.88
C SER A 120 -0.45 18.47 -4.98
N GLN A 121 0.58 17.75 -4.49
CA GLN A 121 1.56 18.28 -3.53
C GLN A 121 2.97 18.45 -4.10
N GLY A 122 3.22 18.01 -5.32
CA GLY A 122 4.52 18.16 -5.95
C GLY A 122 5.53 17.07 -5.60
N LYS A 123 6.67 17.11 -6.30
CA LYS A 123 7.74 16.10 -6.20
C LYS A 123 8.30 15.96 -4.78
N ASP A 124 8.65 17.07 -4.14
CA ASP A 124 9.36 17.04 -2.85
C ASP A 124 8.52 16.42 -1.72
N ALA A 125 7.25 16.78 -1.64
CA ALA A 125 6.32 16.23 -0.66
C ALA A 125 6.03 14.75 -0.94
N ALA A 126 5.64 14.42 -2.18
CA ALA A 126 5.28 13.06 -2.55
C ALA A 126 6.47 12.08 -2.45
N PHE A 127 7.64 12.47 -2.92
CA PHE A 127 8.81 11.60 -2.88
C PHE A 127 9.37 11.39 -1.47
N ARG A 128 9.07 12.28 -0.52
CA ARG A 128 9.35 12.06 0.90
C ARG A 128 8.45 10.96 1.45
N GLU A 129 7.14 11.06 1.20
CA GLU A 129 6.16 10.06 1.63
C GLU A 129 6.43 8.68 1.03
N PHE A 130 6.79 8.60 -0.25
CA PHE A 130 7.09 7.31 -0.90
C PHE A 130 8.34 6.63 -0.37
N ARG A 131 9.26 7.38 0.26
CA ARG A 131 10.47 6.84 0.89
C ARG A 131 10.29 6.52 2.37
N ASP A 132 9.23 6.99 3.00
CA ASP A 132 8.98 6.77 4.42
C ASP A 132 8.35 5.38 4.66
N PRO A 133 9.02 4.47 5.40
CA PRO A 133 8.46 3.16 5.73
C PRO A 133 7.18 3.22 6.60
N ALA A 134 6.93 4.35 7.27
CA ALA A 134 5.72 4.60 8.03
C ALA A 134 4.53 5.02 7.15
N SER A 135 4.75 5.38 5.88
CA SER A 135 3.71 5.94 5.02
C SER A 135 2.69 4.88 4.57
N PRO A 136 1.50 5.28 4.09
CA PRO A 136 0.54 4.33 3.51
C PRO A 136 1.03 3.69 2.21
N PHE A 137 2.13 4.17 1.63
CA PHE A 137 2.71 3.69 0.38
C PHE A 137 3.69 2.54 0.54
N VAL A 138 4.00 2.12 1.77
CA VAL A 138 4.62 0.83 2.10
C VAL A 138 3.55 -0.07 2.73
N PHE A 139 3.17 -1.16 2.06
CA PHE A 139 2.01 -1.96 2.44
C PHE A 139 2.17 -3.42 2.03
N LEU A 140 1.75 -4.36 2.89
CA LEU A 140 1.71 -5.80 2.60
C LEU A 140 3.02 -6.36 1.98
N GLY A 141 4.17 -5.83 2.42
CA GLY A 141 5.48 -6.24 1.93
C GLY A 141 5.86 -5.69 0.56
N THR A 142 5.12 -4.74 0.01
CA THR A 142 5.47 -3.97 -1.19
C THR A 142 5.44 -2.46 -0.90
N PHE A 143 5.77 -1.67 -1.91
CA PHE A 143 5.87 -0.23 -1.84
C PHE A 143 5.56 0.43 -3.20
N VAL A 144 5.27 1.73 -3.17
CA VAL A 144 5.22 2.57 -4.38
C VAL A 144 6.65 2.97 -4.79
N PHE A 145 6.91 2.90 -6.08
CA PHE A 145 8.11 3.41 -6.73
C PHE A 145 7.74 4.44 -7.81
N VAL A 146 8.72 5.21 -8.26
CA VAL A 146 8.57 6.21 -9.33
C VAL A 146 9.69 6.05 -10.35
N LEU A 147 9.32 5.93 -11.62
CA LEU A 147 10.22 6.02 -12.76
C LEU A 147 10.00 7.34 -13.51
N ASP A 148 11.01 7.82 -14.21
CA ASP A 148 10.82 8.80 -15.28
C ASP A 148 10.35 8.12 -16.59
N THR A 149 10.10 8.91 -17.63
CA THR A 149 9.66 8.41 -18.95
C THR A 149 10.75 7.71 -19.76
N GLN A 150 12.00 7.69 -19.28
CA GLN A 150 13.11 6.95 -19.90
C GLN A 150 13.36 5.61 -19.19
N GLY A 151 12.72 5.37 -18.04
CA GLY A 151 12.87 4.15 -17.25
C GLY A 151 13.92 4.25 -16.15
N HIS A 152 14.34 5.45 -15.76
CA HIS A 152 15.20 5.65 -14.61
C HIS A 152 14.37 5.65 -13.32
N ALA A 153 14.83 4.91 -12.31
CA ALA A 153 14.17 4.85 -11.00
C ALA A 153 14.50 6.09 -10.15
N ILE A 154 13.55 7.01 -10.03
CA ILE A 154 13.67 8.25 -9.26
C ILE A 154 13.38 8.03 -7.77
N VAL A 155 12.42 7.15 -7.49
CA VAL A 155 12.10 6.69 -6.13
C VAL A 155 12.00 5.18 -6.16
N ASP A 156 12.87 4.51 -5.40
CA ASP A 156 12.85 3.06 -5.24
C ASP A 156 13.17 2.70 -3.77
N PRO A 157 12.14 2.43 -2.95
CA PRO A 157 12.34 2.06 -1.54
C PRO A 157 13.16 0.78 -1.32
N ALA A 158 13.27 -0.12 -2.31
CA ALA A 158 14.18 -1.27 -2.20
C ALA A 158 15.65 -0.88 -2.42
N PHE A 159 15.91 0.24 -3.10
CA PHE A 159 17.25 0.74 -3.40
C PHE A 159 17.37 2.23 -3.08
N PRO A 160 17.18 2.64 -1.81
CA PRO A 160 17.03 4.05 -1.42
C PRO A 160 18.27 4.91 -1.66
N THR A 161 19.45 4.29 -1.81
CA THR A 161 20.73 4.95 -2.08
C THR A 161 21.09 5.00 -3.58
N GLN A 162 20.23 4.50 -4.48
CA GLN A 162 20.50 4.38 -5.92
C GLN A 162 19.46 5.13 -6.76
N SER A 163 19.14 6.37 -6.37
CA SER A 163 18.28 7.25 -7.16
C SER A 163 18.89 7.51 -8.54
N GLY A 164 18.07 7.44 -9.59
CA GLY A 164 18.47 7.61 -10.99
C GLY A 164 19.00 6.34 -11.66
N ARG A 165 18.90 5.18 -11.01
CA ARG A 165 19.30 3.89 -11.61
C ARG A 165 18.53 3.63 -12.91
N ASP A 166 19.26 3.40 -14.00
CA ASP A 166 18.69 3.03 -15.29
C ASP A 166 18.14 1.59 -15.26
N LEU A 167 16.82 1.45 -15.46
CA LEU A 167 16.14 0.17 -15.58
C LEU A 167 15.66 -0.09 -17.02
N SER A 168 15.95 0.80 -17.97
CA SER A 168 15.50 0.69 -19.37
C SER A 168 16.05 -0.56 -20.05
N GLN A 169 17.22 -1.05 -19.62
CA GLN A 169 17.87 -2.27 -20.13
C GLN A 169 17.64 -3.50 -19.25
N PHE A 170 16.77 -3.41 -18.24
CA PHE A 170 16.50 -4.54 -17.36
C PHE A 170 15.88 -5.72 -18.15
N GLU A 171 16.50 -6.90 -18.00
CA GLU A 171 16.02 -8.17 -18.53
C GLU A 171 15.74 -9.15 -17.38
N ASP A 172 14.57 -9.80 -17.42
CA ASP A 172 14.24 -10.87 -16.49
C ASP A 172 14.93 -12.19 -16.85
N ALA A 173 14.77 -13.21 -16.00
CA ALA A 173 15.46 -14.51 -16.15
C ALA A 173 15.17 -15.27 -17.46
N VAL A 174 14.20 -14.82 -18.27
CA VAL A 174 13.87 -15.41 -19.58
C VAL A 174 14.01 -14.39 -20.72
N GLY A 175 14.73 -13.29 -20.50
CA GLY A 175 15.04 -12.27 -21.51
C GLY A 175 13.91 -11.28 -21.78
N ARG A 176 12.86 -11.21 -20.95
CA ARG A 176 11.80 -10.19 -21.11
C ARG A 176 12.27 -8.87 -20.54
N ARG A 177 11.89 -7.78 -21.21
CA ARG A 177 12.23 -6.40 -20.83
C ARG A 177 11.02 -5.64 -20.29
N PRO A 178 10.65 -5.82 -19.01
CA PRO A 178 9.38 -5.31 -18.50
C PRO A 178 9.30 -3.78 -18.45
N VAL A 179 10.42 -3.08 -18.24
CA VAL A 179 10.42 -1.60 -18.27
C VAL A 179 10.16 -1.08 -19.68
N GLN A 180 10.80 -1.66 -20.70
CA GLN A 180 10.50 -1.31 -22.10
C GLN A 180 9.03 -1.60 -22.44
N GLN A 181 8.51 -2.75 -21.99
CA GLN A 181 7.09 -3.10 -22.18
C GLN A 181 6.14 -2.12 -21.48
N ILE A 182 6.49 -1.64 -20.28
CA ILE A 182 5.75 -0.57 -19.59
C ILE A 182 5.75 0.70 -20.43
N LEU A 183 6.93 1.18 -20.84
CA LEU A 183 7.07 2.42 -21.60
C LEU A 183 6.30 2.36 -22.92
N GLU A 184 6.32 1.23 -23.62
CA GLU A 184 5.57 1.02 -24.85
C GLU A 184 4.05 1.09 -24.61
N LYS A 185 3.54 0.41 -23.58
CA LYS A 185 2.11 0.44 -23.24
C LYS A 185 1.63 1.85 -22.88
N LEU A 186 2.44 2.61 -22.13
CA LEU A 186 2.10 3.96 -21.68
C LEU A 186 2.16 5.04 -22.79
N ARG A 187 2.64 4.70 -24.00
CA ARG A 187 2.51 5.59 -25.18
C ARG A 187 1.05 5.81 -25.57
N ASN A 188 0.20 4.80 -25.39
CA ASN A 188 -1.19 4.81 -25.86
C ASN A 188 -2.21 4.63 -24.72
N ALA A 189 -1.75 4.57 -23.46
CA ALA A 189 -2.58 4.38 -22.28
C ALA A 189 -2.03 5.17 -21.09
N ASP A 190 -2.88 5.42 -20.09
CA ASP A 190 -2.47 6.10 -18.86
C ASP A 190 -1.97 5.16 -17.77
N GLU A 191 -2.25 3.87 -17.92
CA GLU A 191 -1.91 2.82 -16.97
C GLU A 191 -1.56 1.52 -17.68
N ALA A 192 -0.81 0.66 -17.01
CA ALA A 192 -0.44 -0.64 -17.56
C ALA A 192 -0.20 -1.68 -16.46
N TRP A 193 -0.57 -2.91 -16.78
CA TRP A 193 -0.15 -4.11 -16.08
C TRP A 193 0.92 -4.86 -16.89
N VAL A 194 2.03 -5.23 -16.24
CA VAL A 194 3.10 -6.05 -16.85
C VAL A 194 3.50 -7.16 -15.88
N GLN A 195 3.73 -8.36 -16.39
CA GLN A 195 4.20 -9.49 -15.59
C GLN A 195 5.65 -9.81 -15.94
N TYR A 196 6.50 -9.96 -14.94
CA TYR A 196 7.92 -10.26 -15.11
C TYR A 196 8.40 -11.31 -14.10
N LEU A 197 9.63 -11.80 -14.27
CA LEU A 197 10.25 -12.71 -13.29
C LEU A 197 11.22 -11.97 -12.40
N TRP A 198 11.17 -12.27 -11.11
CA TRP A 198 12.11 -11.75 -10.12
C TRP A 198 12.28 -12.75 -8.97
N PRO A 199 13.48 -12.92 -8.41
CA PRO A 199 13.67 -13.76 -7.23
C PRO A 199 12.98 -13.17 -5.99
N LYS A 200 12.40 -14.03 -5.15
CA LYS A 200 11.94 -13.61 -3.81
C LYS A 200 13.15 -13.33 -2.90
N PRO A 201 13.02 -12.47 -1.88
CA PRO A 201 14.06 -12.31 -0.86
C PRO A 201 14.50 -13.67 -0.30
N GLY A 202 15.81 -13.92 -0.24
CA GLY A 202 16.39 -15.17 0.24
C GLY A 202 16.34 -16.35 -0.74
N SER A 203 15.90 -16.15 -1.99
CA SER A 203 15.88 -17.17 -3.03
C SER A 203 16.56 -16.68 -4.30
N SER A 204 17.20 -17.58 -5.06
CA SER A 204 17.69 -17.31 -6.41
C SER A 204 16.70 -17.75 -7.50
N LEU A 205 15.63 -18.48 -7.12
CA LEU A 205 14.67 -19.00 -8.09
C LEU A 205 13.73 -17.89 -8.56
N PRO A 206 13.60 -17.69 -9.90
CA PRO A 206 12.69 -16.68 -10.43
C PRO A 206 11.24 -16.96 -10.03
N SER A 207 10.55 -15.94 -9.55
CA SER A 207 9.14 -15.97 -9.19
C SER A 207 8.36 -14.95 -10.02
N ARG A 208 7.08 -15.23 -10.30
CA ARG A 208 6.22 -14.31 -11.04
C ARG A 208 5.91 -13.07 -10.21
N LYS A 209 6.27 -11.90 -10.70
CA LYS A 209 5.79 -10.61 -10.23
C LYS A 209 4.84 -9.98 -11.23
N LEU A 210 3.88 -9.24 -10.71
CA LEU A 210 2.98 -8.41 -11.49
C LEU A 210 3.14 -6.96 -11.03
N VAL A 211 3.38 -6.06 -11.97
CA VAL A 211 3.53 -4.62 -11.73
C VAL A 211 2.39 -3.86 -12.36
N TYR A 212 1.82 -2.93 -11.61
CA TYR A 212 0.89 -1.92 -12.10
C TYR A 212 1.58 -0.56 -12.06
N VAL A 213 1.37 0.22 -13.12
CA VAL A 213 1.92 1.56 -13.27
C VAL A 213 0.87 2.51 -13.80
N ARG A 214 1.01 3.80 -13.47
CA ARG A 214 0.18 4.90 -13.94
C ARG A 214 1.04 6.14 -14.21
N LYS A 215 0.75 6.86 -15.29
CA LYS A 215 1.34 8.20 -15.54
C LYS A 215 0.79 9.21 -14.53
N ALA A 216 1.65 10.08 -14.03
CA ALA A 216 1.29 11.20 -13.17
C ALA A 216 2.05 12.46 -13.60
N GLY A 217 1.33 13.56 -13.78
CA GLY A 217 1.88 14.81 -14.30
C GLY A 217 2.09 15.87 -13.22
N VAL A 218 3.31 16.40 -13.09
CA VAL A 218 3.62 17.44 -12.09
C VAL A 218 4.60 18.45 -12.67
N GLY A 219 4.25 19.75 -12.60
CA GLY A 219 5.14 20.82 -13.07
C GLY A 219 5.55 20.73 -14.55
N GLY A 220 4.71 20.13 -15.41
CA GLY A 220 5.01 19.91 -16.83
C GLY A 220 5.86 18.66 -17.12
N GLU A 221 6.30 17.93 -16.10
CA GLU A 221 6.97 16.64 -16.22
C GLU A 221 5.97 15.49 -16.07
N THR A 222 6.24 14.37 -16.75
CA THR A 222 5.49 13.12 -16.55
C THR A 222 6.36 12.13 -15.80
N PHE A 223 5.81 11.52 -14.76
CA PHE A 223 6.40 10.38 -14.05
C PHE A 223 5.53 9.14 -14.21
N ILE A 224 6.13 7.98 -13.99
CA ILE A 224 5.45 6.69 -13.95
C ILE A 224 5.47 6.21 -12.50
N VAL A 225 4.32 6.29 -11.84
CA VAL A 225 4.12 5.82 -10.46
C VAL A 225 3.69 4.36 -10.53
N GLY A 226 4.30 3.49 -9.75
CA GLY A 226 4.00 2.07 -9.82
C GLY A 226 4.19 1.33 -8.51
N SER A 227 3.67 0.11 -8.48
CA SER A 227 3.93 -0.84 -7.41
C SER A 227 3.75 -2.25 -7.95
N ASP A 228 4.48 -3.19 -7.38
CA ASP A 228 4.48 -4.57 -7.82
C ASP A 228 4.30 -5.56 -6.68
N PHE A 229 4.00 -6.81 -7.01
CA PHE A 229 3.87 -7.86 -6.01
C PHE A 229 4.12 -9.22 -6.63
N PHE A 230 4.51 -10.17 -5.78
CA PHE A 230 4.61 -11.57 -6.18
C PHE A 230 3.21 -12.18 -6.29
N LEU A 231 2.93 -12.82 -7.43
CA LEU A 231 1.70 -13.57 -7.59
C LEU A 231 1.70 -14.77 -6.64
N ALA A 232 0.54 -15.04 -6.02
CA ALA A 232 0.38 -16.22 -5.20
C ALA A 232 0.62 -17.48 -6.05
N THR A 233 1.42 -18.42 -5.54
CA THR A 233 1.53 -19.75 -6.11
C THR A 233 0.24 -20.52 -5.76
N PRO A 234 -0.57 -20.94 -6.74
CA PRO A 234 -1.68 -21.85 -6.52
C PRO A 234 -1.28 -23.08 -5.69
N ILE A 235 -2.21 -23.54 -4.85
CA ILE A 235 -1.95 -24.61 -3.87
C ILE A 235 -1.52 -25.91 -4.56
N TRP A 236 -2.02 -26.18 -5.76
CA TRP A 236 -1.67 -27.36 -6.56
C TRP A 236 -0.31 -27.28 -7.29
N MET A 237 0.43 -26.18 -7.15
CA MET A 237 1.81 -26.03 -7.65
C MET A 237 2.83 -25.91 -6.52
N LYS A 238 2.44 -26.27 -5.29
CA LYS A 238 3.36 -26.42 -4.17
C LYS A 238 3.64 -27.91 -4.04
N ASP A 239 4.90 -28.30 -4.27
CA ASP A 239 5.40 -29.66 -4.03
C ASP A 239 5.29 -30.03 -2.55
#